data_AF-A0A7X4XL60-F1
#
_entry.id   AF-A0A7X4XL60-F1
#
_cell.length_a   1.000
_cell.length_b   1.000
_cell.length_c   1.000
_cell.angle_alpha   90.00
_cell.angle_beta   90.00
_cell.angle_gamma   90.00
#
_symmetry.space_group_name_H-M   'P 1'
#
loop_
_entity.id
_entity.type
_entity.pdbx_description
1 polymer ?
#
loop_
_entity_poly.entity_id
_entity_poly.type
_entity_poly.pdbx_seq_one_letter_code
_entity_poly.pdbx_strand_id
1 'polypeptide(L)'
;MMTDQERIELQQNNPLHGLKLDILLQELVDYYGWDILDAAMRFNCFHTNPSIASSVKYLKKTDWAREKLENFYLYRFKRMPRASAEEYDLSPRARTFPHGLQPKQPMALTVDSILKSQAKAASSHKERAARERHLRR
;
A
#
# COMPACT_ATOMS: atom_id res chain seq x y z
N MET A 1 9.84 27.18 4.79
CA MET A 1 9.40 25.97 5.51
C MET A 1 7.88 25.97 5.45
N MET A 2 7.23 24.86 5.11
CA MET A 2 5.75 24.78 5.14
C MET A 2 5.29 25.07 6.57
N THR A 3 4.25 25.89 6.72
CA THR A 3 3.64 26.16 8.02
C THR A 3 2.87 24.93 8.51
N ASP A 4 2.69 24.81 9.82
CA ASP A 4 1.92 23.70 10.41
C ASP A 4 0.45 23.72 9.92
N GLN A 5 -0.09 24.92 9.67
CA GLN A 5 -1.44 25.10 9.13
C GLN A 5 -1.57 24.52 7.72
N GLU A 6 -0.64 24.87 6.81
CA GLU A 6 -0.62 24.33 5.44
C GLU A 6 -0.46 22.80 5.44
N ARG A 7 0.34 22.25 6.36
CA ARG A 7 0.49 20.79 6.49
C ARG A 7 -0.81 20.11 6.91
N ILE A 8 -1.55 20.67 7.86
CA ILE A 8 -2.84 20.14 8.31
C ILE A 8 -3.86 20.15 7.16
N GLU A 9 -3.96 21.25 6.42
CA GLU A 9 -4.85 21.37 5.26
C GLU A 9 -4.52 20.33 4.18
N LEU A 10 -3.24 20.20 3.82
CA LEU A 10 -2.82 19.21 2.82
C LEU A 10 -2.99 17.76 3.31
N GLN A 11 -2.96 17.52 4.62
CA GLN A 11 -3.23 16.20 5.19
C GLN A 11 -4.71 15.83 5.09
N GLN A 12 -5.63 16.80 5.22
CA GLN A 12 -7.07 16.56 5.07
C GLN A 12 -7.43 16.07 3.66
N ASN A 13 -6.63 16.42 2.65
CA ASN A 13 -6.78 15.92 1.27
C ASN A 13 -6.41 14.44 1.10
N ASN A 14 -5.85 13.80 2.13
CA ASN A 14 -5.49 12.39 2.07
C ASN A 14 -6.76 11.51 1.98
N PRO A 15 -6.88 10.61 0.97
CA PRO A 15 -8.04 9.72 0.86
C PRO A 15 -8.27 8.79 2.06
N LEU A 16 -7.28 8.63 2.94
CA LEU A 16 -7.40 7.85 4.18
C LEU A 16 -7.93 8.69 5.35
N HIS A 17 -8.03 10.01 5.21
CA HIS A 17 -8.50 10.90 6.27
C HIS A 17 -9.96 10.58 6.62
N GLY A 18 -10.23 10.24 7.89
CA GLY A 18 -11.56 9.81 8.35
C GLY A 18 -12.03 8.43 7.86
N LEU A 19 -11.28 7.76 6.98
CA LEU A 19 -11.66 6.45 6.45
C LEU A 19 -11.40 5.34 7.46
N LYS A 20 -12.46 4.62 7.84
CA LYS A 20 -12.37 3.47 8.72
C LYS A 20 -11.74 2.27 8.00
N LEU A 21 -11.01 1.46 8.76
CA LEU A 21 -10.22 0.35 8.22
C LEU A 21 -11.09 -0.80 7.66
N ASP A 22 -12.27 -1.01 8.24
CA ASP A 22 -13.28 -1.96 7.76
C ASP A 22 -13.82 -1.57 6.39
N ILE A 23 -14.16 -0.29 6.18
CA ILE A 23 -14.61 0.21 4.88
C ILE A 23 -13.50 0.12 3.84
N LEU A 24 -12.28 0.54 4.20
CA LEU A 24 -11.12 0.43 3.32
C LEU A 24 -10.90 -1.02 2.84
N LEU A 25 -10.93 -1.97 3.78
CA LEU A 25 -10.74 -3.38 3.43
C LEU A 25 -11.91 -3.92 2.59
N GLN A 26 -13.15 -3.54 2.91
CA GLN A 26 -14.32 -3.94 2.14
C GLN A 26 -14.21 -3.48 0.68
N GLU A 27 -13.87 -2.20 0.44
CA GLU A 27 -13.69 -1.68 -0.92
C GLU A 27 -12.61 -2.44 -1.71
N LEU A 28 -11.52 -2.83 -1.04
CA LEU A 28 -10.46 -3.61 -1.68
C LEU A 28 -10.92 -5.03 -2.03
N VAL A 29 -11.66 -5.68 -1.13
CA VAL A 29 -12.17 -7.04 -1.32
C VAL A 29 -13.24 -7.05 -2.41
N ASP A 30 -14.12 -6.05 -2.43
CA ASP A 30 -15.19 -5.95 -3.43
C ASP A 30 -14.63 -5.79 -4.86
N TYR A 31 -13.51 -5.09 -5.00
CA TYR A 31 -12.90 -4.87 -6.31
C TYR A 31 -11.89 -5.96 -6.72
N TYR A 32 -11.02 -6.40 -5.80
CA TYR A 32 -9.91 -7.32 -6.12
C TYR A 32 -10.16 -8.77 -5.68
N GLY A 33 -11.05 -9.00 -4.71
CA GLY A 33 -11.18 -10.28 -4.05
C GLY A 33 -9.98 -10.66 -3.18
N TRP A 34 -10.12 -11.74 -2.43
CA TRP A 34 -9.11 -12.19 -1.48
C TRP A 34 -7.85 -12.74 -2.16
N ASP A 35 -7.98 -13.44 -3.28
CA ASP A 35 -6.85 -14.09 -3.96
C ASP A 35 -5.79 -13.08 -4.45
N ILE A 36 -6.25 -11.95 -5.01
CA ILE A 36 -5.36 -10.89 -5.47
C ILE A 36 -4.70 -10.19 -4.29
N LEU A 37 -5.45 -9.94 -3.22
CA LEU A 37 -4.92 -9.30 -2.01
C LEU A 37 -3.90 -10.20 -1.30
N ASP A 38 -4.15 -11.50 -1.22
CA ASP A 38 -3.19 -12.47 -0.68
C ASP A 38 -1.93 -12.53 -1.55
N ALA A 39 -2.06 -12.61 -2.88
CA ALA A 39 -0.91 -12.59 -3.78
C ALA A 39 -0.08 -11.29 -3.65
N ALA A 40 -0.74 -10.15 -3.45
CA ALA A 40 -0.09 -8.84 -3.32
C ALA A 40 0.59 -8.64 -1.96
N MET A 41 -0.07 -9.02 -0.87
CA MET A 41 0.35 -8.68 0.49
C MET A 41 0.98 -9.84 1.25
N ARG A 42 0.58 -11.07 0.94
CA ARG A 42 0.96 -12.32 1.60
C ARG A 42 0.69 -12.29 3.10
N PHE A 43 -0.52 -11.84 3.46
CA PHE A 43 -0.96 -11.84 4.85
C PHE A 43 -1.67 -13.15 5.16
N ASN A 44 -1.25 -13.82 6.23
CA ASN A 44 -1.83 -15.12 6.59
C ASN A 44 -3.35 -15.07 6.82
N CYS A 45 -3.88 -13.93 7.29
CA CYS A 45 -5.32 -13.73 7.48
C CYS A 45 -6.12 -13.70 6.16
N PHE A 46 -5.49 -13.44 5.02
CA PHE A 46 -6.14 -13.47 3.71
C PHE A 46 -6.11 -14.87 3.08
N HIS A 47 -5.20 -15.74 3.53
CA HIS A 47 -5.01 -17.08 3.00
C HIS A 47 -5.86 -18.15 3.71
N THR A 48 -5.82 -18.21 5.05
CA THR A 48 -6.34 -19.38 5.79
C THR A 48 -7.84 -19.31 6.11
N ASN A 49 -8.38 -18.12 6.40
CA ASN A 49 -9.80 -17.92 6.66
C ASN A 49 -10.16 -16.43 6.46
N PRO A 50 -10.23 -15.98 5.20
CA PRO A 50 -10.44 -14.57 4.90
C PRO A 50 -11.81 -14.10 5.38
N SER A 51 -11.81 -13.15 6.30
CA SER A 51 -13.01 -12.41 6.69
C SER A 51 -12.64 -10.96 7.00
N ILE A 52 -13.58 -10.03 6.80
CA ILE A 52 -13.37 -8.62 7.12
C ILE A 52 -13.09 -8.45 8.61
N ALA A 53 -13.88 -9.09 9.48
CA ALA A 53 -13.74 -8.96 10.92
C ALA A 53 -12.39 -9.49 11.46
N SER A 54 -11.98 -10.70 11.04
CA SER A 54 -10.69 -11.28 11.46
C SER A 54 -9.51 -10.46 10.95
N SER A 55 -9.58 -10.00 9.70
CA SER A 55 -8.56 -9.18 9.06
C SER A 55 -8.42 -7.82 9.73
N VAL A 56 -9.52 -7.12 10.01
CA VAL A 56 -9.49 -5.83 10.72
C VAL A 56 -8.89 -5.99 12.12
N LYS A 57 -9.23 -7.07 12.83
CA LYS A 57 -8.63 -7.37 14.14
C LYS A 57 -7.11 -7.59 14.04
N TYR A 58 -6.64 -8.27 12.99
CA TYR A 58 -5.21 -8.48 12.73
C TYR A 58 -4.49 -7.17 12.39
N LEU A 59 -5.05 -6.38 11.46
CA LEU A 59 -4.48 -5.12 10.99
C LEU A 59 -4.42 -4.06 12.10
N LYS A 60 -5.38 -4.05 13.04
CA LYS A 60 -5.33 -3.18 14.23
C LYS A 60 -4.18 -3.52 15.18
N LYS A 61 -3.71 -4.77 15.19
CA LYS A 61 -2.60 -5.22 16.05
C LYS A 61 -1.24 -5.15 15.37
N THR A 62 -1.23 -5.02 14.03
CA THR A 62 -0.03 -5.19 13.21
C THR A 62 0.13 -3.94 12.34
N ASP A 63 0.76 -2.90 12.91
CA ASP A 63 0.82 -1.58 12.27
C ASP A 63 1.47 -1.63 10.89
N TRP A 64 2.59 -2.32 10.72
CA TRP A 64 3.26 -2.45 9.42
C TRP A 64 2.35 -3.10 8.35
N ALA A 65 1.46 -4.02 8.75
CA ALA A 65 0.52 -4.66 7.85
C ALA A 65 -0.62 -3.70 7.47
N ARG A 66 -1.13 -2.91 8.43
CA ARG A 66 -2.09 -1.83 8.18
C ARG A 66 -1.51 -0.81 7.21
N GLU A 67 -0.29 -0.34 7.45
CA GLU A 67 0.37 0.65 6.59
C GLU A 67 0.62 0.09 5.19
N LYS A 68 0.99 -1.19 5.06
CA LYS A 68 1.12 -1.84 3.76
C LYS A 68 -0.21 -1.90 3.00
N LEU A 69 -1.32 -2.19 3.69
CA LEU A 69 -2.66 -2.18 3.10
C LEU A 69 -3.08 -0.77 2.68
N GLU A 70 -2.84 0.24 3.52
CA GLU A 70 -3.13 1.65 3.24
C GLU A 70 -2.31 2.19 2.07
N ASN A 71 -1.02 1.83 1.98
CA ASN A 71 -0.19 2.13 0.81
C ASN A 71 -0.75 1.49 -0.48
N PHE A 72 -1.19 0.24 -0.39
CA PHE A 72 -1.82 -0.42 -1.53
C PHE A 72 -3.10 0.31 -1.96
N TYR A 73 -3.93 0.70 -0.99
CA TYR A 73 -5.14 1.47 -1.25
C TYR A 73 -4.84 2.81 -1.93
N LEU A 74 -3.88 3.58 -1.43
CA LEU A 74 -3.50 4.86 -2.04
C LEU A 74 -2.98 4.70 -3.47
N TYR A 75 -2.04 3.78 -3.70
CA TYR A 75 -1.29 3.75 -4.96
C TYR A 75 -1.86 2.81 -6.02
N ARG A 76 -2.52 1.73 -5.62
CA ARG A 76 -3.11 0.77 -6.56
C ARG A 76 -4.60 0.99 -6.74
N PHE A 77 -5.33 1.30 -5.67
CA PHE A 77 -6.77 1.50 -5.73
C PHE A 77 -7.17 2.95 -6.07
N LYS A 78 -6.68 3.96 -5.34
CA LYS A 78 -6.97 5.37 -5.62
C LYS A 78 -6.00 6.01 -6.63
N ARG A 79 -4.90 5.32 -6.95
CA ARG A 79 -3.82 5.74 -7.89
C ARG A 79 -3.31 7.15 -7.62
N MET A 80 -3.12 7.47 -6.34
CA MET A 80 -2.54 8.73 -5.89
C MET A 80 -1.08 8.87 -6.32
N PRO A 81 -0.55 10.11 -6.45
CA PRO A 81 0.87 10.33 -6.70
C PRO A 81 1.71 9.69 -5.59
N ARG A 82 2.88 9.15 -5.95
CA ARG A 82 3.81 8.57 -4.97
C ARG A 82 4.31 9.64 -4.01
N ALA A 83 4.48 9.25 -2.76
CA ALA A 83 5.09 10.09 -1.75
C ALA A 83 6.52 10.51 -2.17
N SER A 84 6.92 11.71 -1.77
CA SER A 84 8.33 12.11 -1.81
C SER A 84 9.19 11.22 -0.89
N ALA A 85 10.51 11.29 -0.99
CA ALA A 85 11.41 10.51 -0.14
C ALA A 85 11.18 10.82 1.35
N GLU A 86 11.02 12.08 1.71
CA GLU A 86 10.77 12.53 3.09
C GLU A 86 9.43 12.06 3.63
N GLU A 87 8.38 12.09 2.80
CA GLU A 87 7.05 11.62 3.18
C GLU A 87 6.92 10.10 3.22
N TYR A 88 7.82 9.38 2.54
CA TYR A 88 7.79 7.93 2.52
C TYR A 88 8.06 7.34 3.90
N ASP A 89 8.90 8.01 4.70
CA ASP A 89 9.19 7.64 6.08
C ASP A 89 8.03 7.92 7.04
N LEU A 90 7.06 8.73 6.61
CA LEU A 90 5.82 8.98 7.35
C LEU A 90 4.81 7.86 7.10
N SER A 91 3.98 7.60 8.13
CA SER A 91 2.82 6.71 8.02
C SER A 91 1.89 7.17 6.90
N PRO A 92 1.25 6.27 6.13
CA PRO A 92 0.38 6.64 5.00
C PRO A 92 -0.72 7.66 5.34
N ARG A 93 -1.23 7.65 6.58
CA ARG A 93 -2.24 8.62 7.07
C ARG A 93 -1.66 9.99 7.44
N ALA A 94 -0.35 10.08 7.67
CA ALA A 94 0.35 11.32 8.00
C ALA A 94 0.88 12.06 6.75
N ARG A 95 0.77 11.44 5.57
CA ARG A 95 1.21 12.03 4.30
C ARG A 95 0.23 13.09 3.81
N THR A 96 0.77 14.10 3.14
CA THR A 96 0.01 15.22 2.60
C THR A 96 -0.24 15.03 1.10
N PHE A 97 -1.33 15.60 0.60
CA PHE A 97 -1.64 15.58 -0.82
C PHE A 97 -1.99 16.99 -1.31
N PRO A 98 -1.47 17.41 -2.47
CA PRO A 98 -1.85 18.68 -3.09
C PRO A 98 -3.37 18.81 -3.30
N HIS A 99 -3.85 20.05 -3.17
CA HIS A 99 -5.24 20.39 -3.45
C HIS A 99 -5.66 20.04 -4.88
N GLY A 100 -6.94 19.70 -5.06
CA GLY A 100 -7.52 19.41 -6.37
C GLY A 100 -7.18 18.04 -6.96
N LEU A 101 -6.41 17.21 -6.25
CA LEU A 101 -6.19 15.82 -6.65
C LEU A 101 -7.44 14.99 -6.42
N GLN A 102 -7.88 14.30 -7.46
CA GLN A 102 -9.00 13.37 -7.40
C GLN A 102 -8.49 11.93 -7.57
N PRO A 103 -8.98 10.98 -6.75
CA PRO A 103 -8.69 9.58 -6.95
C PRO A 103 -9.07 9.11 -8.36
N LYS A 104 -8.24 8.27 -8.96
CA LYS A 104 -8.54 7.64 -10.25
C LYS A 104 -9.15 6.25 -10.05
N GLN A 105 -9.68 5.71 -11.14
CA GLN A 105 -10.19 4.34 -11.19
C GLN A 105 -9.12 3.32 -10.73
N PRO A 106 -9.50 2.28 -9.98
CA PRO A 106 -8.57 1.27 -9.49
C PRO A 106 -7.81 0.57 -10.62
N MET A 107 -6.55 0.24 -10.34
CA MET A 107 -5.70 -0.44 -11.29
C MET A 107 -6.09 -1.92 -11.38
N ALA A 108 -6.53 -2.40 -12.54
CA ALA A 108 -6.77 -3.82 -12.75
C ALA A 108 -5.50 -4.64 -12.47
N LEU A 109 -5.63 -5.65 -11.62
CA LEU A 109 -4.55 -6.55 -11.21
C LEU A 109 -4.97 -7.99 -11.47
N THR A 110 -3.98 -8.83 -11.78
CA THR A 110 -4.15 -10.28 -11.85
C THR A 110 -3.08 -10.96 -11.01
N VAL A 111 -3.40 -12.12 -10.43
CA VAL A 111 -2.46 -12.91 -9.62
C VAL A 111 -1.17 -13.18 -10.41
N ASP A 112 -1.29 -13.59 -11.67
CA ASP A 112 -0.14 -13.83 -12.56
C ASP A 112 0.73 -12.60 -12.76
N SER A 113 0.13 -11.42 -12.96
CA SER A 113 0.89 -10.17 -13.14
C SER A 113 1.67 -9.81 -11.88
N ILE A 114 1.08 -10.04 -10.71
CA ILE A 114 1.69 -9.78 -9.40
C ILE A 114 2.87 -10.73 -9.20
N LEU A 115 2.66 -12.04 -9.43
CA LEU A 115 3.70 -13.05 -9.28
C LEU A 115 4.87 -12.82 -10.25
N LYS A 116 4.58 -12.48 -11.52
CA LYS A 116 5.60 -12.11 -12.51
C LYS A 116 6.39 -10.88 -12.07
N SER A 117 5.71 -9.84 -11.57
CA SER A 117 6.36 -8.63 -11.06
C SER A 117 7.27 -8.93 -9.87
N GLN A 118 6.83 -9.77 -8.94
CA GLN A 118 7.62 -10.17 -7.77
C GLN A 118 8.83 -11.02 -8.16
N ALA A 119 8.66 -11.98 -9.09
CA ALA A 119 9.75 -12.79 -9.62
C ALA A 119 10.81 -11.93 -10.31
N LYS A 120 10.38 -10.96 -11.14
CA LYS A 120 11.28 -10.00 -11.77
C LYS A 120 12.05 -9.17 -10.74
N ALA A 121 11.37 -8.62 -9.74
CA ALA A 121 12.04 -7.87 -8.67
C ALA A 121 13.07 -8.73 -7.93
N ALA A 122 12.72 -9.96 -7.56
CA ALA A 122 13.63 -10.89 -6.89
C ALA A 122 14.87 -11.23 -7.75
N SER A 123 14.69 -11.48 -9.05
CA SER A 123 15.80 -11.75 -9.98
C SER A 123 16.77 -10.56 -10.09
N SER A 124 16.25 -9.34 -10.27
CA SER A 124 17.06 -8.13 -10.33
C SER A 124 17.85 -7.87 -9.04
N HIS A 125 17.24 -8.13 -7.88
CA HIS A 125 17.91 -8.01 -6.59
C HIS A 125 19.03 -9.05 -6.44
N LYS A 126 18.78 -10.31 -6.85
CA LYS A 126 19.77 -11.38 -6.84
C LYS A 126 20.97 -11.06 -7.74
N GLU A 127 20.72 -10.53 -8.93
CA GLU A 127 21.76 -10.10 -9.88
C GLU A 127 22.60 -8.96 -9.31
N ARG A 128 21.95 -7.93 -8.75
CA ARG A 128 22.64 -6.77 -8.16
C ARG A 128 23.52 -7.18 -6.98
N ALA A 129 22.99 -8.00 -6.08
CA ALA A 129 23.74 -8.56 -4.95
C ALA A 129 24.92 -9.45 -5.40
N ALA A 130 24.76 -10.23 -6.48
CA ALA A 130 25.86 -11.02 -7.03
C ALA A 130 26.98 -10.16 -7.61
N ARG A 131 26.63 -9.08 -8.34
CA ARG A 131 27.60 -8.10 -8.86
C ARG A 131 28.35 -7.40 -7.74
N GLU A 132 27.65 -6.95 -6.70
CA GLU A 132 28.28 -6.30 -5.54
C GLU A 132 29.24 -7.23 -4.79
N ARG A 133 28.88 -8.50 -4.62
CA ARG A 133 29.81 -9.50 -4.02
C ARG A 133 31.05 -9.70 -4.87
N HIS A 134 30.92 -9.68 -6.20
CA HIS A 134 32.06 -9.79 -7.11
C HIS A 134 32.98 -8.57 -7.02
N LEU A 135 32.44 -7.36 -6.92
CA LEU A 135 33.23 -6.13 -6.80
C LEU A 135 33.97 -5.97 -5.47
N ARG A 136 33.56 -6.71 -4.43
CA ARG A 136 34.18 -6.69 -3.09
C ARG A 136 35.28 -7.74 -2.89
N ARG A 137 35.55 -8.57 -3.89
CA ARG A 137 36.63 -9.55 -3.91
C ARG A 137 37.81 -9.02 -4.71
#